data_AF-A0A812XWT7-F1
#
_entry.id   AF-A0A812XWT7-F1
#
_cell.length_a   1.000
_cell.length_b   1.000
_cell.length_c   1.000
_cell.angle_alpha   90.00
_cell.angle_beta   90.00
_cell.angle_gamma   90.00
#
_symmetry.space_group_name_H-M   'P 1'
#
loop_
_entity.id
_entity.type
_entity.pdbx_description
1 polymer ?
#
loop_
_entity_poly.entity_id
_entity_poly.type
_entity_poly.pdbx_seq_one_letter_code
_entity_poly.pdbx_strand_id
1 'polypeptide(L)'
;MFSYYLLPMVIFAAGFNLDKQKFFRYGGYIFALGITGTVCIFVLIYFGSDLFTIHPVNGEPFVIPAQNRLILASVLASTDTVAPMAFVSASDFPQLYAVIFGEGVLNDVVSILLSTSVEDATKMPPLLELCGNLLRVFACSSALGVAFGLATSLLFKH
;
A
#
# COMPACT_ATOMS: atom_id res chain seq x y z
N MET A 1 -19.32 -0.04 0.97
CA MET A 1 -19.77 -1.13 1.85
C MET A 1 -18.78 -2.30 1.86
N PHE A 2 -18.39 -2.85 0.72
CA PHE A 2 -17.39 -3.94 0.63
C PHE A 2 -16.02 -3.59 1.25
N SER A 3 -15.36 -2.51 0.80
CA SER A 3 -14.01 -2.16 1.29
C SER A 3 -13.92 -1.76 2.77
N TYR A 4 -15.02 -1.29 3.37
CA TYR A 4 -15.00 -0.82 4.77
C TYR A 4 -15.18 -1.95 5.80
N TYR A 5 -15.86 -3.04 5.44
CA TYR A 5 -16.19 -4.11 6.38
C TYR A 5 -15.65 -5.48 5.98
N LEU A 6 -15.73 -5.84 4.69
CA LEU A 6 -15.28 -7.16 4.22
C LEU A 6 -13.78 -7.20 4.03
N LEU A 7 -13.16 -6.12 3.52
CA LEU A 7 -11.71 -6.08 3.33
C LEU A 7 -10.95 -6.22 4.67
N PRO A 8 -11.30 -5.50 5.76
CA PRO A 8 -10.63 -5.71 7.06
C PRO A 8 -10.82 -7.12 7.60
N MET A 9 -12.01 -7.73 7.40
CA MET A 9 -12.28 -9.11 7.82
C MET A 9 -11.44 -10.13 7.04
N VAL A 10 -11.31 -9.95 5.72
CA VAL A 10 -10.48 -10.80 4.85
C VAL A 10 -9.00 -10.65 5.20
N ILE A 11 -8.50 -9.42 5.38
CA ILE A 11 -7.11 -9.15 5.77
C ILE A 11 -6.82 -9.78 7.14
N PHE A 12 -7.73 -9.66 8.11
CA PHE A 12 -7.57 -10.26 9.43
C PHE A 12 -7.55 -11.79 9.36
N ALA A 13 -8.48 -12.41 8.61
CA ALA A 13 -8.53 -13.86 8.44
C ALA A 13 -7.29 -14.42 7.69
N ALA A 14 -6.82 -13.71 6.67
CA ALA A 14 -5.60 -14.03 5.94
C ALA A 14 -4.36 -13.93 6.85
N GLY A 15 -4.25 -12.83 7.61
CA GLY A 15 -3.14 -12.62 8.56
C GLY A 15 -3.13 -13.62 9.71
N PHE A 16 -4.31 -14.06 10.19
CA PHE A 16 -4.41 -15.07 11.25
C PHE A 16 -3.94 -16.45 10.81
N ASN A 17 -4.24 -16.84 9.57
CA ASN A 17 -3.83 -18.11 8.98
C ASN A 17 -2.41 -18.09 8.39
N LEU A 18 -1.73 -16.94 8.46
CA LEU A 18 -0.41 -16.75 7.87
C LEU A 18 0.69 -17.48 8.65
N ASP A 19 1.62 -18.10 7.92
CA ASP A 19 2.85 -18.66 8.50
C ASP A 19 3.79 -17.52 8.92
N LYS A 20 3.71 -17.17 10.22
CA LYS A 20 4.44 -16.06 10.85
C LYS A 20 5.95 -16.17 10.63
N GLN A 21 6.53 -17.37 10.69
CA GLN A 21 7.97 -17.56 10.52
C GLN A 21 8.42 -17.20 9.11
N LYS A 22 7.66 -17.63 8.09
CA LYS A 22 7.96 -17.31 6.70
C LYS A 22 7.73 -15.83 6.39
N PHE A 23 6.66 -15.24 6.92
CA PHE A 23 6.40 -13.81 6.75
C PHE A 23 7.56 -12.94 7.27
N PHE A 24 8.05 -13.19 8.49
CA PHE A 24 9.19 -12.44 9.03
C PHE A 24 10.51 -12.74 8.31
N ARG A 25 10.71 -13.98 7.83
CA ARG A 25 11.90 -14.34 7.04
C ARG A 25 11.96 -13.61 5.70
N TYR A 26 10.82 -13.39 5.06
CA TYR A 26 10.72 -12.70 3.76
C TYR A 26 10.33 -11.23 3.89
N GLY A 27 10.27 -10.68 5.11
CA GLY A 27 9.88 -9.29 5.37
C GLY A 27 10.69 -8.28 4.56
N GLY A 28 11.99 -8.52 4.35
CA GLY A 28 12.82 -7.65 3.51
C GLY A 28 12.30 -7.51 2.08
N TYR A 29 11.84 -8.60 1.46
CA TYR A 29 11.23 -8.57 0.13
C TYR A 29 9.89 -7.86 0.13
N ILE A 30 9.10 -8.06 1.20
CA ILE A 30 7.81 -7.40 1.39
C ILE A 30 8.00 -5.89 1.46
N PHE A 31 8.94 -5.40 2.28
CA PHE A 31 9.27 -3.97 2.36
C PHE A 31 9.85 -3.44 1.06
N ALA A 32 10.74 -4.18 0.40
CA ALA A 32 11.33 -3.77 -0.85
C ALA A 32 10.27 -3.62 -1.95
N LEU A 33 9.40 -4.62 -2.14
CA LEU A 33 8.35 -4.59 -3.16
C LEU A 33 7.24 -3.59 -2.80
N GLY A 34 6.77 -3.58 -1.56
CA GLY A 34 5.68 -2.71 -1.11
C GLY A 34 6.06 -1.23 -1.07
N ILE A 35 7.30 -0.87 -0.72
CA ILE A 35 7.73 0.54 -0.69
C ILE A 35 8.39 0.93 -2.02
N THR A 36 9.44 0.22 -2.42
CA THR A 36 10.22 0.60 -3.61
C THR A 36 9.41 0.37 -4.88
N GLY A 37 8.66 -0.73 -4.96
CA GLY A 37 7.79 -1.02 -6.11
C GLY A 37 6.74 0.07 -6.30
N THR A 38 6.02 0.43 -5.23
CA THR A 38 4.99 1.49 -5.25
C THR A 38 5.58 2.84 -5.63
N VAL A 39 6.73 3.22 -5.08
CA VAL A 39 7.41 4.48 -5.45
C VAL A 39 7.86 4.46 -6.91
N CYS A 40 8.37 3.34 -7.41
CA CYS A 40 8.74 3.20 -8.82
C CYS A 40 7.52 3.34 -9.74
N ILE A 41 6.39 2.69 -9.41
CA ILE A 41 5.14 2.81 -10.18
C ILE A 41 4.63 4.25 -10.13
N PHE A 42 4.62 4.89 -8.96
CA PHE A 42 4.25 6.29 -8.79
C PHE A 42 5.04 7.20 -9.73
N VAL A 43 6.38 7.07 -9.72
CA VAL A 43 7.26 7.85 -10.59
C VAL A 43 6.96 7.58 -12.06
N LEU A 44 6.77 6.30 -12.44
CA LEU A 44 6.48 5.91 -13.81
C LEU A 44 5.15 6.50 -14.31
N ILE A 45 4.09 6.46 -13.48
CA ILE A 45 2.79 7.03 -13.83
C ILE A 45 2.87 8.55 -13.92
N TYR A 46 3.57 9.21 -12.98
CA TYR A 46 3.75 10.65 -12.99
C TYR A 46 4.47 11.14 -14.27
N PHE A 47 5.63 10.58 -14.60
CA PHE A 47 6.35 10.95 -15.82
C PHE A 47 5.64 10.46 -17.09
N GLY A 48 5.00 9.29 -17.04
CA GLY A 48 4.21 8.76 -18.15
C GLY A 48 3.00 9.65 -18.49
N SER A 49 2.40 10.30 -17.50
CA SER A 49 1.29 11.23 -17.70
C SER A 49 1.68 12.47 -18.53
N ASP A 50 2.97 12.85 -18.53
CA ASP A 50 3.50 13.95 -19.34
C ASP A 50 3.57 13.57 -20.83
N LEU A 51 3.86 12.29 -21.11
CA LEU A 51 3.90 11.75 -22.47
C LEU A 51 2.50 11.60 -23.09
N PHE A 52 1.48 11.36 -22.27
CA PHE A 52 0.09 11.18 -22.69
C PHE A 52 -0.71 12.48 -22.78
N THR A 53 -0.05 13.65 -22.78
CA THR A 53 -0.72 14.94 -22.94
C THR A 53 -1.51 14.93 -24.26
N ILE A 54 -2.83 14.79 -24.15
CA ILE A 54 -3.73 14.65 -25.30
C ILE A 54 -3.76 16.01 -25.98
N HIS A 55 -3.11 16.16 -27.13
CA HIS A 55 -3.24 17.36 -27.95
C HIS A 55 -4.64 17.36 -28.57
N PRO A 56 -5.55 18.27 -28.18
CA PRO A 56 -6.86 18.32 -28.78
C PRO A 56 -6.75 18.84 -30.21
N VAL A 57 -7.45 18.17 -31.13
CA VAL A 57 -7.48 18.51 -32.56
C VAL A 57 -8.07 19.91 -32.81
N ASN A 58 -8.82 20.48 -31.86
CA ASN A 58 -9.64 21.68 -32.05
C ASN A 58 -9.46 22.82 -31.01
N GLY A 59 -8.30 22.96 -30.37
CA GLY A 59 -7.95 24.17 -29.60
C GLY A 59 -8.06 24.04 -28.08
N GLU A 60 -7.07 24.67 -27.42
CA GLU A 60 -6.66 24.65 -26.01
C GLU A 60 -6.22 23.28 -25.45
N PRO A 61 -4.91 23.06 -25.20
CA PRO A 61 -4.43 21.82 -24.60
C PRO A 61 -5.03 21.64 -23.21
N PHE A 62 -5.73 20.52 -22.99
CA PHE A 62 -6.19 20.13 -21.66
C PHE A 62 -4.98 19.65 -20.85
N VAL A 63 -4.31 20.59 -20.19
CA VAL A 63 -3.19 20.28 -19.30
C VAL A 63 -3.75 20.01 -17.91
N ILE A 64 -3.68 18.76 -17.47
CA ILE A 64 -3.97 18.40 -16.09
C ILE A 64 -2.94 19.12 -15.19
N PRO A 65 -3.36 19.89 -14.17
CA PRO A 65 -2.43 20.54 -13.26
C PRO A 65 -1.43 19.55 -12.66
N ALA A 66 -0.18 19.97 -12.47
CA ALA A 66 0.87 19.09 -11.95
C ALA A 66 0.50 18.42 -10.62
N GLN A 67 -0.23 19.12 -9.75
CA GLN A 67 -0.74 18.58 -8.49
C GLN A 67 -1.75 17.45 -8.71
N ASN A 68 -2.72 17.62 -9.61
CA ASN A 68 -3.69 16.57 -9.93
C ASN A 68 -3.01 15.34 -10.55
N ARG A 69 -1.91 15.51 -11.31
CA ARG A 69 -1.13 14.39 -11.84
C ARG A 69 -0.38 13.64 -10.74
N LEU A 70 0.15 14.34 -9.74
CA LEU A 70 0.78 13.71 -8.58
C LEU A 70 -0.24 12.92 -7.76
N ILE A 71 -1.43 13.47 -7.50
CA ILE A 71 -2.51 12.77 -6.79
C ILE A 71 -2.99 11.55 -7.59
N LEU A 72 -3.15 11.69 -8.90
CA LEU A 72 -3.50 10.58 -9.77
C LEU A 72 -2.44 9.49 -9.73
N ALA A 73 -1.16 9.86 -9.82
CA ALA A 73 -0.06 8.91 -9.75
C ALA A 73 0.03 8.21 -8.40
N SER A 74 -0.23 8.90 -7.28
CA SER A 74 -0.22 8.28 -5.95
C SER A 74 -1.35 7.27 -5.82
N VAL A 75 -2.57 7.63 -6.18
CA VAL A 75 -3.73 6.74 -6.07
C VAL A 75 -3.60 5.52 -6.96
N LEU A 76 -3.03 5.66 -8.16
CA LEU A 76 -2.82 4.55 -9.11
C LEU A 76 -1.57 3.72 -8.83
N ALA A 77 -0.72 4.12 -7.87
CA ALA A 77 0.51 3.39 -7.55
C ALA A 77 0.27 2.10 -6.74
N SER A 78 -0.83 2.02 -5.98
CA SER A 78 -1.18 0.78 -5.28
C SER A 78 -1.75 -0.26 -6.26
N THR A 79 -1.40 -1.53 -6.04
CA THR A 79 -1.81 -2.64 -6.89
C THR A 79 -2.81 -3.52 -6.17
N ASP A 80 -3.89 -3.91 -6.86
CA ASP A 80 -4.88 -4.84 -6.32
C ASP A 80 -4.30 -6.25 -6.20
N THR A 81 -4.03 -6.66 -4.96
CA THR A 81 -3.48 -7.98 -4.64
C THR A 81 -4.57 -9.02 -4.36
N VAL A 82 -5.85 -8.63 -4.31
CA VAL A 82 -6.96 -9.56 -3.99
C VAL A 82 -7.15 -10.60 -5.09
N ALA A 83 -7.09 -10.18 -6.36
CA ALA A 83 -7.23 -11.10 -7.48
C ALA A 83 -6.09 -12.15 -7.53
N PRO A 84 -4.79 -11.78 -7.44
CA PRO A 84 -3.70 -12.74 -7.32
C PRO A 84 -3.84 -13.69 -6.12
N MET A 85 -4.26 -13.19 -4.95
CA MET A 85 -4.47 -14.03 -3.76
C MET A 85 -5.59 -15.06 -3.92
N ALA A 86 -6.57 -14.83 -4.81
CA ALA A 86 -7.61 -15.81 -5.08
C ALA A 86 -7.09 -17.03 -5.86
N PHE A 87 -6.01 -16.86 -6.64
CA PHE A 87 -5.37 -17.95 -7.40
C PHE A 87 -4.19 -18.58 -6.66
N VAL A 88 -3.55 -17.86 -5.74
CA VAL A 88 -2.45 -18.34 -4.92
C VAL A 88 -2.99 -18.82 -3.58
N SER A 89 -3.17 -20.13 -3.42
CA SER A 89 -3.61 -20.71 -2.16
C SER A 89 -2.51 -20.65 -1.09
N ALA A 90 -2.90 -20.36 0.16
CA ALA A 90 -1.98 -20.35 1.29
C ALA A 90 -1.44 -21.76 1.63
N SER A 91 -2.16 -22.82 1.25
CA SER A 91 -1.74 -24.21 1.46
C SER A 91 -0.63 -24.64 0.51
N ASP A 92 -0.74 -24.27 -0.77
CA ASP A 92 0.16 -24.78 -1.81
C ASP A 92 1.37 -23.87 -1.98
N PHE A 93 1.17 -22.55 -1.80
CA PHE A 93 2.22 -21.54 -1.97
C PHE A 93 2.30 -20.55 -0.80
N PRO A 94 2.61 -21.02 0.43
CA PRO A 94 2.60 -20.18 1.63
C PRO A 94 3.60 -19.01 1.58
N GLN A 95 4.70 -19.17 0.84
CA GLN A 95 5.72 -18.11 0.71
C GLN A 95 5.25 -16.98 -0.20
N LEU A 96 4.70 -17.34 -1.37
CA LEU A 96 4.20 -16.38 -2.34
C LEU A 96 2.95 -15.67 -1.79
N TYR A 97 2.08 -16.41 -1.10
CA TYR A 97 0.93 -15.85 -0.41
C TYR A 97 1.35 -14.77 0.61
N ALA A 98 2.35 -15.06 1.45
CA ALA A 98 2.85 -14.12 2.44
C ALA A 98 3.45 -12.85 1.82
N VAL A 99 4.15 -12.99 0.68
CA VAL A 99 4.75 -11.85 -0.01
C VAL A 99 3.68 -10.99 -0.68
N ILE A 100 2.76 -11.58 -1.45
CA ILE A 100 1.67 -10.86 -2.13
C ILE A 100 0.79 -10.14 -1.10
N PHE A 101 0.42 -10.83 -0.01
CA PHE A 101 -0.38 -10.24 1.06
C PHE A 101 0.34 -9.04 1.71
N GLY A 102 1.61 -9.21 2.07
CA GLY A 102 2.37 -8.14 2.72
C GLY A 102 2.64 -6.96 1.79
N GLU A 103 2.98 -7.22 0.53
CA GLU A 103 3.21 -6.19 -0.48
C GLU A 103 1.94 -5.39 -0.74
N GLY A 104 0.78 -6.04 -0.88
CA GLY A 104 -0.52 -5.39 -1.01
C GLY A 104 -0.85 -4.45 0.15
N VAL A 105 -0.68 -4.92 1.39
CA VAL A 105 -0.95 -4.08 2.57
C VAL A 105 0.02 -2.88 2.63
N LEU A 106 1.30 -3.08 2.33
CA LEU A 106 2.27 -1.99 2.34
C LEU A 106 2.06 -1.00 1.18
N ASN A 107 1.73 -1.47 -0.02
CA ASN A 107 1.53 -0.61 -1.18
C ASN A 107 0.34 0.35 -0.97
N ASP A 108 -0.73 -0.12 -0.33
CA ASP A 108 -1.91 0.69 -0.01
C ASP A 108 -1.56 1.81 0.98
N VAL A 109 -0.79 1.48 2.02
CA VAL A 109 -0.32 2.46 3.01
C VAL A 109 0.59 3.51 2.36
N VAL A 110 1.53 3.08 1.50
CA VAL A 110 2.44 3.98 0.78
C VAL A 110 1.66 4.91 -0.16
N SER A 111 0.71 4.37 -0.94
CA SER A 111 -0.15 5.12 -1.85
C SER A 111 -0.97 6.19 -1.14
N ILE A 112 -1.60 5.84 -0.01
CA ILE A 112 -2.33 6.80 0.83
C ILE A 112 -1.40 7.90 1.36
N LEU A 113 -0.23 7.53 1.90
CA LEU A 113 0.73 8.51 2.42
C LEU A 113 1.23 9.45 1.32
N LEU A 114 1.48 8.94 0.11
CA LEU A 114 1.85 9.76 -1.05
C LEU A 114 0.72 10.73 -1.42
N SER A 115 -0.55 10.27 -1.46
CA SER A 115 -1.69 11.11 -1.81
C SER A 115 -1.90 12.23 -0.79
N THR A 116 -1.94 11.90 0.50
CA THR A 116 -2.10 12.90 1.58
C THR A 116 -0.94 13.88 1.61
N SER A 117 0.29 13.42 1.37
CA SER A 117 1.47 14.27 1.29
C SER A 117 1.41 15.29 0.14
N VAL A 118 0.84 14.91 -1.01
CA VAL A 118 0.68 15.78 -2.18
C VAL A 118 -0.50 16.76 -1.99
N GLU A 119 -1.52 16.37 -1.25
CA GLU A 119 -2.65 17.24 -0.89
C GLU A 119 -2.24 18.33 0.10
N ASP A 120 -1.49 17.96 1.15
CA ASP A 120 -1.09 18.87 2.23
C ASP A 120 0.06 19.80 1.84
N ALA A 121 0.90 19.41 0.88
CA ALA A 121 2.10 20.16 0.52
C ALA A 121 1.96 20.86 -0.83
N THR A 122 2.32 22.15 -0.88
CA THR A 122 2.51 22.91 -2.14
C THR A 122 3.70 22.39 -2.97
N LYS A 123 4.51 21.48 -2.40
CA LYS A 123 5.65 20.80 -3.03
C LYS A 123 5.75 19.36 -2.57
N MET A 124 6.18 18.45 -3.43
CA MET A 124 6.39 17.04 -3.10
C MET A 124 7.41 16.90 -1.94
N PRO A 125 7.06 16.24 -0.81
CA PRO A 125 8.01 16.05 0.28
C PRO A 125 9.13 15.09 -0.12
N PRO A 126 10.33 15.23 0.46
CA PRO A 126 11.46 14.36 0.17
C PRO A 126 11.12 12.91 0.54
N LEU A 127 11.59 11.96 -0.26
CA LEU A 127 11.36 10.52 -0.07
C LEU A 127 11.68 10.05 1.36
N LEU A 128 12.72 10.64 1.97
CA LEU A 128 13.15 10.33 3.33
C LEU A 128 12.10 10.67 4.40
N GLU A 129 11.40 11.80 4.24
CA GLU A 129 10.34 12.22 5.16
C GLU A 129 9.10 11.32 5.01
N LEU A 130 8.79 10.92 3.78
CA LEU A 130 7.78 9.91 3.47
C LEU A 130 8.10 8.56 4.12
N CYS A 131 9.34 8.07 3.99
CA CYS A 131 9.78 6.85 4.67
C CYS A 131 9.69 6.99 6.20
N GLY A 132 10.05 8.14 6.76
CA GLY A 132 9.96 8.42 8.20
C GLY A 132 8.52 8.40 8.71
N ASN A 133 7.60 9.06 8.01
CA ASN A 133 6.17 9.04 8.34
C ASN A 133 5.58 7.63 8.19
N LEU A 134 5.97 6.90 7.14
CA LEU A 134 5.57 5.51 6.97
C LEU A 134 6.02 4.63 8.13
N LEU A 135 7.30 4.73 8.52
CA LEU A 135 7.83 3.97 9.65
C LEU A 135 7.10 4.32 10.95
N ARG A 136 6.77 5.60 11.15
CA ARG A 136 6.04 6.08 12.33
C ARG A 136 4.61 5.54 12.39
N VAL A 137 3.86 5.65 11.30
CA VAL A 137 2.49 5.13 11.21
C VAL A 137 2.50 3.61 11.36
N PHE A 138 3.41 2.92 10.67
CA PHE A 138 3.59 1.48 10.77
C PHE A 138 3.89 1.03 12.21
N ALA A 139 4.83 1.70 12.89
CA ALA A 139 5.19 1.38 14.27
C ALA A 139 4.03 1.64 15.25
N CYS A 140 3.33 2.76 15.12
CA CYS A 140 2.18 3.10 15.97
C CYS A 140 1.02 2.10 15.78
N SER A 141 0.65 1.81 14.53
CA SER A 141 -0.39 0.84 14.20
C SER A 141 -0.02 -0.58 14.64
N SER A 142 1.24 -0.97 14.50
CA SER A 142 1.73 -2.26 14.99
C SER A 142 1.66 -2.35 16.51
N ALA A 143 2.07 -1.30 17.23
CA ALA A 143 2.00 -1.25 18.68
C ALA A 143 0.56 -1.35 19.19
N LEU A 144 -0.38 -0.63 18.57
CA LEU A 144 -1.81 -0.71 18.88
C LEU A 144 -2.35 -2.12 18.61
N GLY A 145 -1.99 -2.72 17.48
CA GLY A 145 -2.39 -4.09 17.14
C GLY A 145 -1.89 -5.13 18.15
N VAL A 146 -0.63 -5.01 18.58
CA VAL A 146 -0.05 -5.88 19.62
C VAL A 146 -0.74 -5.65 20.96
N ALA A 147 -0.97 -4.41 21.36
CA ALA A 147 -1.65 -4.10 22.62
C ALA A 147 -3.08 -4.69 22.65
N PHE A 148 -3.83 -4.53 21.55
CA PHE A 148 -5.17 -5.11 21.42
C PHE A 148 -5.15 -6.64 21.39
N GLY A 149 -4.20 -7.24 20.67
CA GLY A 149 -4.00 -8.70 20.64
C GLY A 149 -3.66 -9.29 22.01
N LEU A 150 -2.84 -8.59 22.80
CA LEU A 150 -2.53 -8.98 24.17
C LEU A 150 -3.74 -8.82 25.11
N ALA A 151 -4.46 -7.71 25.01
CA ALA A 151 -5.66 -7.46 25.82
C ALA A 151 -6.74 -8.53 25.58
N THR A 152 -7.01 -8.85 24.30
CA THR A 152 -7.94 -9.93 23.94
C THR A 152 -7.44 -11.30 24.40
N SER A 153 -6.15 -11.61 24.23
CA SER A 153 -5.59 -12.86 24.75
C SER A 153 -5.71 -12.99 26.28
N LEU A 154 -5.63 -11.89 27.03
CA LEU A 154 -5.81 -11.91 28.48
C LEU A 154 -7.27 -12.09 28.87
N LEU A 155 -8.19 -11.45 28.14
CA LEU A 155 -9.64 -11.58 28.37
C LEU A 155 -10.13 -13.02 28.18
N PHE A 156 -9.64 -13.73 27.16
CA PHE A 156 -10.04 -15.13 26.89
C PHE A 156 -9.24 -16.18 27.66
N LYS A 157 -8.19 -15.78 28.40
CA LYS A 157 -7.42 -16.68 29.26
C LYS A 157 -8.06 -16.86 30.63
N HIS A 158 -9.00 -15.98 31.00
CA HIS A 158 -9.85 -16.07 32.18
C HIS A 158 -11.29 -16.45 31.79
#